data_AF-A0A2D6IU17-F1
#
_entry.id   AF-A0A2D6IU17-F1
#
_cell.length_a   1.000
_cell.length_b   1.000
_cell.length_c   1.000
_cell.angle_alpha   90.00
_cell.angle_beta   90.00
_cell.angle_gamma   90.00
#
_symmetry.space_group_name_H-M   'P 1'
#
loop_
_entity.id
_entity.type
_entity.pdbx_description
1 polymer ?
#
loop_
_entity_poly.entity_id
_entity_poly.type
_entity_poly.pdbx_seq_one_letter_code
_entity_poly.pdbx_strand_id
1 'polypeptide(L)'
;MDKNTFDFIKEKYGLISSWAVWVEAGDNPTSNVGDLSIFNDPEVIKSLNENIVFVGLNISRSIKTPLANFHDSYSKATDFKIRFALKDSPFWGGYMTDIIKNNIEIDSSKIPNYLKNNPSIEKDNMKIFKEELRDLGCDNPLIISVGALTHIILKRNFDETYNIINIPHYAVRISKEKYREKILAILNK
;
A
#
# COMPACT_ATOMS: atom_id res chain seq x y z
N MET A 1 12.24 -11.18 -1.40
CA MET A 1 11.68 -12.07 -0.36
C MET A 1 11.80 -13.56 -0.76
N ASP A 2 11.85 -14.50 0.20
CA ASP A 2 11.78 -15.95 -0.10
C ASP A 2 10.33 -16.45 -0.29
N LYS A 3 10.17 -17.58 -0.99
CA LYS A 3 8.84 -18.10 -1.36
C LYS A 3 7.97 -18.47 -0.16
N ASN A 4 8.55 -19.01 0.93
CA ASN A 4 7.76 -19.45 2.07
C ASN A 4 7.18 -18.25 2.82
N THR A 5 7.99 -17.22 3.05
CA THR A 5 7.53 -15.95 3.62
C THR A 5 6.46 -15.31 2.74
N PHE A 6 6.67 -15.28 1.42
CA PHE A 6 5.68 -14.74 0.49
C PHE A 6 4.34 -15.49 0.55
N ASP A 7 4.37 -16.83 0.52
CA ASP A 7 3.16 -17.65 0.57
C ASP A 7 2.41 -17.46 1.89
N PHE A 8 3.13 -17.38 3.02
CA PHE A 8 2.55 -17.09 4.34
C PHE A 8 1.86 -15.72 4.38
N ILE A 9 2.53 -14.67 3.88
CA ILE A 9 1.96 -13.31 3.84
C ILE A 9 0.75 -13.26 2.91
N LYS A 10 0.82 -13.92 1.75
CA LYS A 10 -0.29 -14.02 0.81
C LYS A 10 -1.50 -14.71 1.43
N GLU A 11 -1.29 -15.79 2.17
CA GLU A 11 -2.36 -16.53 2.86
C GLU A 11 -2.99 -15.70 3.99
N LYS A 12 -2.18 -15.09 4.84
CA LYS A 12 -2.65 -14.38 6.03
C LYS A 12 -3.22 -12.99 5.73
N TYR A 13 -2.59 -12.24 4.80
CA TYR A 13 -2.88 -10.83 4.58
C TYR A 13 -3.31 -10.50 3.15
N GLY A 14 -3.27 -11.43 2.20
CA GLY A 14 -3.50 -11.12 0.79
C GLY A 14 -4.86 -10.49 0.46
N LEU A 15 -5.88 -10.63 1.30
CA LEU A 15 -7.16 -9.93 1.09
C LEU A 15 -7.16 -8.45 1.54
N ILE A 16 -6.11 -8.00 2.19
CA ILE A 16 -5.98 -6.63 2.70
C ILE A 16 -4.67 -5.95 2.28
N SER A 17 -3.75 -6.69 1.68
CA SER A 17 -2.44 -6.20 1.25
C SER A 17 -2.06 -6.67 -0.14
N SER A 18 -1.02 -6.07 -0.68
CA SER A 18 -0.35 -6.46 -1.90
C SER A 18 1.08 -5.89 -1.94
N TRP A 19 1.66 -5.78 -3.12
CA TRP A 19 3.01 -5.31 -3.36
C TRP A 19 3.03 -4.32 -4.52
N ALA A 20 3.96 -3.38 -4.47
CA ALA A 20 4.15 -2.33 -5.45
C ALA A 20 4.86 -2.82 -6.71
N VAL A 21 4.32 -3.86 -7.35
CA VAL A 21 4.83 -4.46 -8.58
C VAL A 21 3.64 -4.84 -9.45
N TRP A 22 3.69 -4.50 -10.73
CA TRP A 22 2.57 -4.73 -11.65
C TRP A 22 3.09 -5.20 -13.00
N VAL A 23 2.23 -5.92 -13.74
CA VAL A 23 2.48 -6.19 -15.16
C VAL A 23 2.61 -4.87 -15.90
N GLU A 24 3.46 -4.87 -16.94
CA GLU A 24 3.69 -3.74 -17.81
C GLU A 24 2.39 -3.19 -18.41
N ALA A 25 2.35 -1.86 -18.57
CA ALA A 25 1.23 -1.21 -19.23
C ALA A 25 1.20 -1.60 -20.72
N GLY A 26 0.03 -1.99 -21.21
CA GLY A 26 -0.24 -2.09 -22.66
C GLY A 26 -0.57 -0.73 -23.28
N ASP A 27 -1.45 -0.72 -24.28
CA ASP A 27 -1.79 0.48 -25.07
C ASP A 27 -2.35 1.64 -24.23
N ASN A 28 -3.02 1.34 -23.12
CA ASN A 28 -3.58 2.33 -22.21
C ASN A 28 -2.87 2.29 -20.86
N PRO A 29 -2.73 3.44 -20.15
CA PRO A 29 -2.12 3.47 -18.83
C PRO A 29 -2.77 2.54 -17.81
N THR A 30 -4.04 2.17 -17.97
CA THR A 30 -4.78 1.28 -17.06
C THR A 30 -4.69 -0.20 -17.44
N SER A 31 -4.14 -0.53 -18.62
CA SER A 31 -3.98 -1.92 -19.05
C SER A 31 -3.12 -2.71 -18.06
N ASN A 32 -3.54 -3.94 -17.76
CA ASN A 32 -2.85 -4.92 -16.91
C ASN A 32 -2.63 -4.52 -15.44
N VAL A 33 -3.25 -3.43 -14.95
CA VAL A 33 -3.12 -3.02 -13.53
C VAL A 33 -3.64 -4.12 -12.59
N GLY A 34 -4.74 -4.76 -12.94
CA GLY A 34 -5.30 -5.88 -12.18
C GLY A 34 -4.77 -7.27 -12.56
N ASP A 35 -3.70 -7.35 -13.34
CA ASP A 35 -3.10 -8.63 -13.70
C ASP A 35 -2.21 -9.15 -12.56
N LEU A 36 -2.74 -10.11 -11.81
CA LEU A 36 -2.08 -10.72 -10.66
C LEU A 36 -1.17 -11.89 -11.05
N SER A 37 -1.09 -12.25 -12.34
CA SER A 37 -0.21 -13.33 -12.80
C SER A 37 1.27 -13.01 -12.59
N ILE A 38 1.63 -11.74 -12.42
CA ILE A 38 2.99 -11.30 -12.08
C ILE A 38 3.53 -11.97 -10.81
N PHE A 39 2.66 -12.32 -9.88
CA PHE A 39 3.02 -12.98 -8.63
C PHE A 39 3.29 -14.49 -8.78
N ASN A 40 3.15 -15.05 -9.99
CA ASN A 40 3.54 -16.43 -10.28
C ASN A 40 5.02 -16.56 -10.68
N ASP A 41 5.69 -15.44 -10.98
CA ASP A 41 7.09 -15.42 -11.35
C ASP A 41 8.00 -15.42 -10.10
N PRO A 42 8.84 -16.45 -9.90
CA PRO A 42 9.78 -16.50 -8.79
C PRO A 42 10.77 -15.33 -8.76
N GLU A 43 11.15 -14.76 -9.91
CA GLU A 43 12.07 -13.62 -9.94
C GLU A 43 11.40 -12.34 -9.44
N VAL A 44 10.09 -12.18 -9.72
CA VAL A 44 9.29 -11.11 -9.11
C VAL A 44 9.25 -11.27 -7.60
N ILE A 45 8.94 -12.47 -7.09
CA ILE A 45 8.89 -12.73 -5.64
C ILE A 45 10.22 -12.41 -4.95
N LYS A 46 11.34 -12.78 -5.60
CA LYS A 46 12.69 -12.45 -5.10
C LYS A 46 12.94 -10.95 -5.05
N SER A 47 12.41 -10.19 -6.01
CA SER A 47 12.55 -8.73 -6.09
C SER A 47 11.69 -7.93 -5.10
N LEU A 48 10.72 -8.57 -4.44
CA LEU A 48 9.90 -7.91 -3.41
C LEU A 48 10.75 -7.45 -2.22
N ASN A 49 10.42 -6.27 -1.71
CA ASN A 49 11.17 -5.56 -0.69
C ASN A 49 10.29 -5.20 0.52
N GLU A 50 10.39 -6.01 1.57
CA GLU A 50 9.68 -5.84 2.84
C GLU A 50 10.11 -4.59 3.63
N ASN A 51 11.26 -3.99 3.31
CA ASN A 51 11.77 -2.80 4.01
C ASN A 51 11.13 -1.49 3.55
N ILE A 52 10.25 -1.54 2.54
CA ILE A 52 9.49 -0.39 2.05
C ILE A 52 8.01 -0.73 2.18
N VAL A 53 7.29 0.02 3.00
CA VAL A 53 5.88 -0.24 3.29
C VAL A 53 5.02 0.96 2.94
N PHE A 54 4.22 0.85 1.89
CA PHE A 54 3.18 1.79 1.54
C PHE A 54 1.94 1.54 2.37
N VAL A 55 1.44 2.59 3.02
CA VAL A 55 0.28 2.49 3.89
C VAL A 55 -0.81 3.43 3.40
N GLY A 56 -1.91 2.84 2.91
CA GLY A 56 -3.17 3.51 2.61
C GLY A 56 -4.03 3.69 3.86
N LEU A 57 -5.16 4.40 3.69
CA LEU A 57 -6.06 4.68 4.81
C LEU A 57 -6.91 3.45 5.17
N ASN A 58 -7.67 2.96 4.20
CA ASN A 58 -8.64 1.89 4.37
C ASN A 58 -9.04 1.30 3.01
N ILE A 59 -9.44 0.04 3.05
CA ILE A 59 -9.95 -0.66 1.87
C ILE A 59 -11.30 -0.07 1.46
N SER A 60 -11.44 0.29 0.19
CA SER A 60 -12.67 0.90 -0.33
C SER A 60 -13.75 -0.11 -0.72
N ARG A 61 -13.38 -1.38 -1.00
CA ARG A 61 -14.27 -2.45 -1.46
C ARG A 61 -13.79 -3.81 -0.99
N SER A 62 -14.71 -4.75 -0.74
CA SER A 62 -14.34 -6.13 -0.40
C SER A 62 -13.46 -6.75 -1.47
N ILE A 63 -12.26 -7.16 -1.09
CA ILE A 63 -11.31 -7.89 -1.92
C ILE A 63 -11.60 -9.39 -1.79
N LYS A 64 -11.74 -10.07 -2.93
CA LYS A 64 -12.03 -11.52 -2.98
C LYS A 64 -10.85 -12.35 -3.47
N THR A 65 -9.87 -11.69 -4.09
CA THR A 65 -8.69 -12.34 -4.67
C THR A 65 -7.46 -11.84 -3.91
N PRO A 66 -6.64 -12.74 -3.34
CA PRO A 66 -5.41 -12.33 -2.68
C PRO A 66 -4.52 -11.47 -3.58
N LEU A 67 -3.88 -10.45 -2.99
CA LEU A 67 -3.00 -9.48 -3.64
C LEU A 67 -3.70 -8.51 -4.61
N ALA A 68 -5.04 -8.48 -4.64
CA ALA A 68 -5.78 -7.57 -5.50
C ALA A 68 -5.93 -6.15 -4.91
N ASN A 69 -5.63 -5.94 -3.61
CA ASN A 69 -5.65 -4.59 -3.05
C ASN A 69 -4.57 -3.74 -3.73
N PHE A 70 -4.87 -2.50 -4.13
CA PHE A 70 -4.01 -1.63 -4.96
C PHE A 70 -3.77 -2.11 -6.41
N HIS A 71 -4.55 -3.10 -6.88
CA HIS A 71 -4.50 -3.67 -8.24
C HIS A 71 -5.90 -3.71 -8.86
N ASP A 72 -6.66 -2.61 -8.73
CA ASP A 72 -8.03 -2.60 -9.25
C ASP A 72 -8.02 -2.73 -10.79
N SER A 73 -8.71 -3.77 -11.29
CA SER A 73 -8.88 -4.02 -12.73
C SER A 73 -9.88 -3.07 -13.38
N TYR A 74 -10.60 -2.28 -12.59
CA TYR A 74 -11.55 -1.31 -13.08
C TYR A 74 -10.83 -0.18 -13.84
N SER A 75 -11.23 0.05 -15.09
CA SER A 75 -10.57 1.01 -15.98
C SER A 75 -10.61 2.48 -15.50
N LYS A 76 -11.48 2.82 -14.54
CA LYS A 76 -11.52 4.16 -13.92
C LYS A 76 -10.77 4.24 -12.58
N ALA A 77 -10.17 3.15 -12.13
CA ALA A 77 -9.31 3.15 -10.96
C ALA A 77 -8.04 3.99 -11.23
N THR A 78 -7.38 4.41 -10.16
CA THR A 78 -6.25 5.36 -10.23
C THR A 78 -4.91 4.74 -9.93
N ASP A 79 -4.90 3.43 -9.71
CA ASP A 79 -3.78 2.59 -9.31
C ASP A 79 -2.68 2.60 -10.40
N PHE A 80 -3.05 2.85 -11.66
CA PHE A 80 -2.09 3.09 -12.73
C PHE A 80 -1.13 4.25 -12.45
N LYS A 81 -1.54 5.26 -11.69
CA LYS A 81 -0.69 6.41 -11.36
C LYS A 81 0.41 6.03 -10.38
N ILE A 82 0.09 5.22 -9.37
CA ILE A 82 1.11 4.74 -8.43
C ILE A 82 2.03 3.73 -9.11
N ARG A 83 1.50 2.80 -9.93
CA ARG A 83 2.33 1.95 -10.81
C ARG A 83 3.31 2.78 -11.64
N PHE A 84 2.81 3.79 -12.35
CA PHE A 84 3.65 4.66 -13.19
C PHE A 84 4.69 5.43 -12.37
N ALA A 85 4.37 5.85 -11.15
CA ALA A 85 5.30 6.59 -10.31
C ALA A 85 6.41 5.72 -9.70
N LEU A 86 6.09 4.48 -9.34
CA LEU A 86 7.02 3.57 -8.67
C LEU A 86 7.90 2.78 -9.63
N LYS A 87 7.47 2.60 -10.89
CA LYS A 87 8.25 1.87 -11.90
C LYS A 87 9.66 2.43 -12.03
N ASP A 88 10.67 1.57 -12.11
CA ASP A 88 12.10 1.94 -12.22
C ASP A 88 12.59 2.85 -11.08
N SER A 89 11.95 2.77 -9.90
CA SER A 89 12.40 3.47 -8.68
C SER A 89 12.76 2.45 -7.60
N PRO A 90 13.56 2.84 -6.58
CA PRO A 90 13.88 1.98 -5.44
C PRO A 90 12.66 1.49 -4.65
N PHE A 91 11.49 2.10 -4.85
CA PHE A 91 10.26 1.74 -4.17
C PHE A 91 9.46 0.62 -4.87
N TRP A 92 9.87 0.21 -6.07
CA TRP A 92 9.26 -0.92 -6.77
C TRP A 92 9.43 -2.21 -5.95
N GLY A 93 8.38 -3.02 -5.89
CA GLY A 93 8.35 -4.24 -5.09
C GLY A 93 8.12 -4.02 -3.59
N GLY A 94 7.89 -2.77 -3.12
CA GLY A 94 7.55 -2.49 -1.72
C GLY A 94 6.21 -3.09 -1.29
N TYR A 95 6.05 -3.44 -0.01
CA TYR A 95 4.78 -3.93 0.53
C TYR A 95 3.71 -2.84 0.56
N MET A 96 2.44 -3.18 0.32
CA MET A 96 1.30 -2.25 0.33
C MET A 96 0.18 -2.77 1.21
N THR A 97 -0.31 -1.96 2.14
CA THR A 97 -1.41 -2.32 3.04
C THR A 97 -2.21 -1.09 3.45
N ASP A 98 -3.32 -1.27 4.13
CA ASP A 98 -4.10 -0.19 4.73
C ASP A 98 -3.99 -0.20 6.25
N ILE A 99 -3.97 1.01 6.83
CA ILE A 99 -3.86 1.16 8.29
C ILE A 99 -5.17 0.82 9.02
N ILE A 100 -6.33 1.03 8.39
CA ILE A 100 -7.64 0.61 8.90
C ILE A 100 -8.16 -0.57 8.07
N LYS A 101 -8.16 -1.76 8.67
CA LYS A 101 -8.43 -3.05 8.01
C LYS A 101 -9.89 -3.49 8.09
N ASN A 102 -10.58 -3.15 9.19
CA ASN A 102 -11.92 -3.66 9.51
C ASN A 102 -13.06 -2.67 9.22
N ASN A 103 -12.85 -1.68 8.33
CA ASN A 103 -13.90 -0.74 7.96
C ASN A 103 -13.91 -0.52 6.44
N ILE A 104 -14.86 -1.18 5.76
CA ILE A 104 -15.14 -0.91 4.34
C ILE A 104 -15.95 0.38 4.27
N GLU A 105 -15.25 1.51 4.22
CA GLU A 105 -15.85 2.83 4.06
C GLU A 105 -15.30 3.49 2.80
N ILE A 106 -16.19 3.82 1.86
CA ILE A 106 -15.79 4.45 0.60
C ILE A 106 -15.41 5.91 0.84
N ASP A 107 -16.04 6.56 1.82
CA ASP A 107 -15.82 7.96 2.15
C ASP A 107 -14.80 8.13 3.29
N SER A 108 -13.54 8.32 2.92
CA SER A 108 -12.43 8.61 3.84
C SER A 108 -12.69 9.79 4.79
N SER A 109 -13.59 10.72 4.45
CA SER A 109 -13.91 11.88 5.30
C SER A 109 -14.67 11.50 6.58
N LYS A 110 -15.29 10.31 6.61
CA LYS A 110 -16.02 9.80 7.78
C LYS A 110 -15.11 9.09 8.79
N ILE A 111 -13.94 8.64 8.36
CA ILE A 111 -13.00 7.89 9.21
C ILE A 111 -12.62 8.66 10.48
N PRO A 112 -12.28 9.97 10.45
CA PRO A 112 -11.93 10.70 11.67
C PRO A 112 -13.03 10.68 12.73
N ASN A 113 -14.29 10.90 12.33
CA ASN A 113 -15.42 10.89 13.26
C ASN A 113 -15.69 9.47 13.79
N TYR A 114 -15.59 8.47 12.92
CA TYR A 114 -15.74 7.07 13.31
C TYR A 114 -14.69 6.63 14.35
N LEU A 115 -13.41 6.95 14.13
CA LEU A 115 -12.32 6.63 15.05
C LEU A 115 -12.45 7.40 16.36
N LYS A 116 -12.87 8.68 16.32
CA LYS A 116 -13.13 9.48 17.51
C LYS A 116 -14.19 8.84 18.41
N ASN A 117 -15.25 8.30 17.81
CA ASN A 117 -16.34 7.66 18.55
C ASN A 117 -16.03 6.20 18.94
N ASN A 118 -14.99 5.59 18.35
CA ASN A 118 -14.62 4.19 18.56
C ASN A 118 -13.08 4.06 18.71
N PRO A 119 -12.47 4.64 19.76
CA PRO A 119 -11.01 4.70 19.89
C PRO A 119 -10.33 3.33 19.99
N SER A 120 -11.05 2.29 20.44
CA SER A 120 -10.55 0.91 20.45
C SER A 120 -10.24 0.38 19.05
N ILE A 121 -11.02 0.78 18.04
CA ILE A 121 -10.84 0.33 16.66
C ILE A 121 -9.47 0.73 16.14
N GLU A 122 -9.06 1.97 16.37
CA GLU A 122 -7.72 2.40 15.98
C GLU A 122 -6.66 1.58 16.69
N LYS A 123 -6.75 1.45 18.02
CA LYS A 123 -5.78 0.70 18.81
C LYS A 123 -5.64 -0.75 18.33
N ASP A 124 -6.74 -1.40 18.00
CA ASP A 124 -6.72 -2.78 17.51
C ASP A 124 -6.14 -2.88 16.10
N ASN A 125 -6.44 -1.93 15.22
CA ASN A 125 -5.79 -1.86 13.90
C ASN A 125 -4.28 -1.62 14.01
N MET A 126 -3.82 -0.80 14.97
CA MET A 126 -2.39 -0.60 15.19
C MET A 126 -1.70 -1.89 15.66
N LYS A 127 -2.37 -2.72 16.46
CA LYS A 127 -1.83 -4.04 16.85
C LYS A 127 -1.70 -4.95 15.64
N ILE A 128 -2.75 -5.03 14.82
CA ILE A 128 -2.74 -5.86 13.60
C ILE A 128 -1.65 -5.39 12.64
N PHE A 129 -1.48 -4.07 12.47
CA PHE A 129 -0.40 -3.53 11.63
C PHE A 129 0.98 -3.84 12.20
N LYS A 130 1.19 -3.75 13.53
CA LYS A 130 2.45 -4.18 14.18
C LYS A 130 2.72 -5.68 13.97
N GLU A 131 1.69 -6.51 14.07
CA GLU A 131 1.80 -7.95 13.81
C GLU A 131 2.16 -8.22 12.35
N GLU A 132 1.50 -7.53 11.41
CA GLU A 132 1.80 -7.63 9.97
C GLU A 132 3.25 -7.25 9.64
N LEU A 133 3.79 -6.18 10.23
CA LEU A 133 5.21 -5.81 10.04
C LEU A 133 6.17 -6.86 10.63
N ARG A 134 5.83 -7.47 11.76
CA ARG A 134 6.65 -8.56 12.35
C ARG A 134 6.62 -9.81 11.48
N ASP A 135 5.45 -10.15 10.98
CA ASP A 135 5.22 -11.31 10.11
C ASP A 135 5.92 -11.17 8.75
N LEU A 136 6.02 -9.94 8.23
CA LEU A 136 6.85 -9.61 7.08
C LEU A 136 8.35 -9.81 7.33
N GLY A 137 8.77 -9.87 8.59
CA GLY A 137 10.17 -9.93 8.99
C GLY A 137 10.91 -8.60 8.88
N CYS A 138 10.20 -7.47 8.82
CA CYS A 138 10.83 -6.14 8.74
C CYS A 138 11.01 -5.52 10.14
N ASP A 139 12.26 -5.26 10.54
CA ASP A 139 12.58 -4.68 11.84
C ASP A 139 12.40 -3.15 11.87
N ASN A 140 12.83 -2.46 10.80
CA ASN A 140 12.76 -1.01 10.70
C ASN A 140 12.49 -0.56 9.25
N PRO A 141 11.28 -0.82 8.73
CA PRO A 141 10.95 -0.42 7.37
C PRO A 141 10.82 1.10 7.23
N LEU A 142 11.06 1.61 6.03
CA LEU A 142 10.58 2.91 5.62
C LEU A 142 9.07 2.84 5.39
N ILE A 143 8.31 3.56 6.22
CA ILE A 143 6.86 3.66 6.06
C ILE A 143 6.52 4.87 5.19
N ILE A 144 5.83 4.62 4.09
CA ILE A 144 5.37 5.63 3.14
C ILE A 144 3.86 5.77 3.29
N SER A 145 3.41 6.81 3.97
CA SER A 145 1.98 7.08 4.14
C SER A 145 1.38 7.68 2.87
N VAL A 146 0.30 7.08 2.38
CA VAL A 146 -0.42 7.49 1.18
C VAL A 146 -1.60 8.38 1.59
N GLY A 147 -1.35 9.69 1.65
CA GLY A 147 -2.35 10.70 2.00
C GLY A 147 -2.22 11.23 3.44
N ALA A 148 -2.70 12.47 3.62
CA ALA A 148 -2.49 13.24 4.85
C ALA A 148 -3.13 12.61 6.09
N LEU A 149 -4.34 12.05 5.97
CA LEU A 149 -5.02 11.43 7.11
C LEU A 149 -4.24 10.19 7.59
N THR A 150 -3.83 9.31 6.67
CA THR A 150 -2.99 8.15 6.99
C THR A 150 -1.70 8.56 7.68
N HIS A 151 -1.05 9.63 7.20
CA HIS A 151 0.16 10.16 7.83
C HIS A 151 -0.07 10.57 9.28
N ILE A 152 -1.16 11.29 9.57
CA ILE A 152 -1.51 11.71 10.93
C ILE A 152 -1.72 10.49 11.84
N ILE A 153 -2.41 9.46 11.35
CA ILE A 153 -2.66 8.22 12.11
C ILE A 153 -1.34 7.49 12.39
N LEU A 154 -0.46 7.39 11.41
CA LEU A 154 0.81 6.71 11.58
C LEU A 154 1.72 7.46 12.55
N LYS A 155 1.91 8.77 12.35
CA LYS A 155 2.76 9.59 13.23
C LYS A 155 2.30 9.51 14.68
N ARG A 156 1.01 9.69 14.97
CA ARG A 156 0.53 9.64 16.38
C ARG A 156 0.68 8.29 17.06
N ASN A 157 0.88 7.19 16.32
CA ASN A 157 1.01 5.84 16.87
C ASN A 157 2.43 5.24 16.77
N PHE A 158 3.27 5.79 15.89
CA PHE A 158 4.53 5.16 15.47
C PHE A 158 5.69 6.12 15.20
N ASP A 159 5.55 7.43 15.45
CA ASP A 159 6.60 8.40 15.10
C ASP A 159 7.95 8.12 15.79
N GLU A 160 7.90 7.60 17.02
CA GLU A 160 9.11 7.25 17.77
C GLU A 160 9.72 5.91 17.35
N THR A 161 9.02 5.12 16.51
CA THR A 161 9.42 3.74 16.17
C THR A 161 9.92 3.61 14.74
N TYR A 162 9.29 4.28 13.78
CA TYR A 162 9.58 4.07 12.35
C TYR A 162 9.84 5.39 11.64
N ASN A 163 10.67 5.33 10.59
CA ASN A 163 10.80 6.45 9.67
C ASN A 163 9.53 6.53 8.80
N ILE A 164 8.75 7.60 8.95
CA ILE A 164 7.48 7.78 8.25
C ILE A 164 7.56 9.00 7.34
N ILE A 165 7.45 8.78 6.03
CA ILE A 165 7.37 9.84 5.02
C ILE A 165 5.97 9.89 4.40
N ASN A 166 5.54 11.09 4.03
CA ASN A 166 4.23 11.29 3.42
C ASN A 166 4.32 11.53 1.91
N ILE A 167 3.42 10.87 1.18
CA ILE A 167 3.15 11.16 -0.24
C ILE A 167 1.67 11.50 -0.44
N PRO A 168 1.31 12.28 -1.47
CA PRO A 168 -0.08 12.50 -1.81
C PRO A 168 -0.78 11.18 -2.19
N HIS A 169 -2.08 11.09 -1.94
CA HIS A 169 -2.88 9.98 -2.43
C HIS A 169 -2.87 9.95 -3.96
N TYR A 170 -2.68 8.78 -4.58
CA TYR A 170 -2.52 8.66 -6.04
C TYR A 170 -3.77 9.10 -6.83
N ALA A 171 -4.96 9.07 -6.20
CA ALA A 171 -6.19 9.64 -6.77
C ALA A 171 -6.24 11.19 -6.86
N VAL A 172 -5.21 11.90 -6.40
CA VAL A 172 -5.16 13.38 -6.51
C VAL A 172 -5.27 13.85 -7.97
N ARG A 173 -5.94 14.98 -8.19
CA ARG A 173 -6.21 15.56 -9.52
C ARG A 173 -4.97 16.23 -10.15
N ILE A 174 -3.91 15.45 -10.32
CA ILE A 174 -2.70 15.79 -11.08
C ILE A 174 -2.38 14.68 -12.09
N SER A 175 -1.51 14.97 -13.06
CA SER A 175 -1.05 13.97 -14.04
C SER A 175 -0.16 12.90 -13.39
N LYS A 176 -0.01 11.75 -14.04
CA LYS A 176 0.85 10.65 -13.55
C LYS A 176 2.33 11.04 -13.51
N GLU A 177 2.77 11.92 -14.41
CA GLU A 177 4.12 12.48 -14.49
C GLU A 177 4.39 13.40 -13.29
N LYS A 178 3.48 14.36 -13.02
CA LYS A 178 3.58 15.22 -11.83
C LYS A 178 3.49 14.43 -10.53
N TYR A 179 2.72 13.33 -10.52
CA TYR A 179 2.69 12.42 -9.38
C TYR A 179 4.05 11.73 -9.21
N ARG A 180 4.63 11.17 -10.27
CA ARG A 180 5.98 10.56 -10.27
C ARG A 180 7.05 11.53 -9.77
N GLU A 181 7.07 12.78 -10.25
CA GLU A 181 8.00 13.81 -9.76
C GLU A 181 7.92 13.99 -8.24
N LYS A 182 6.70 14.03 -7.69
CA LYS A 182 6.49 14.13 -6.23
C LYS A 182 6.97 12.91 -5.47
N ILE A 183 6.82 11.70 -6.04
CA ILE A 183 7.32 10.47 -5.43
C ILE A 183 8.85 10.45 -5.46
N LEU A 184 9.47 10.73 -6.61
CA LEU A 184 10.93 10.70 -6.74
C LEU A 184 11.61 11.78 -5.88
N ALA A 185 10.94 12.91 -5.62
CA ALA A 185 11.44 13.93 -4.71
C ALA A 185 11.65 13.43 -3.26
N ILE A 186 11.04 12.30 -2.86
CA ILE A 186 11.27 11.73 -1.53
C ILE A 186 12.62 11.02 -1.41
N LEU A 187 13.27 10.66 -2.51
CA LEU A 187 14.62 10.07 -2.51
C LEU A 187 15.69 11.03 -1.98
N ASN A 188 15.38 12.32 -1.92
CA ASN A 188 16.28 13.39 -1.47
C ASN A 188 15.98 13.85 -0.04
N LYS A 189 15.18 13.10 0.73
CA LYS A 189 14.82 13.40 2.13
C LYS A 189 15.44 12.40 3.06
#